data_AF-A0A413BDU2-F1
#
_entry.id   AF-A0A413BDU2-F1
#
_cell.length_a   1.000
_cell.length_b   1.000
_cell.length_c   1.000
_cell.angle_alpha   90.00
_cell.angle_beta   90.00
_cell.angle_gamma   90.00
#
_symmetry.space_group_name_H-M   'P 1'
#
loop_
_entity.id
_entity.type
_entity.pdbx_description
1 polymer ?
#
loop_
_entity_poly.entity_id
_entity_poly.type
_entity_poly.pdbx_seq_one_letter_code
_entity_poly.pdbx_strand_id
1 'polypeptide(L)'
;MLNRYILDNISYKLDAGLSKSDMQSAATVSDYLMLRVYQGLSRQRERIGDEEAYEQFVREATLKAVDDGWVELIDYLEQLKYAVAGRASAQRNVMFEYQNEAFESFLDTEKAVKCNIIRNILLSDVKIGKDGRLQVIYP
;
A
#
# COMPACT_ATOMS: atom_id res chain seq x y z
N MET A 1 -8.37 -10.59 13.41
CA MET A 1 -8.04 -10.08 12.06
C MET A 1 -8.03 -8.56 12.00
N LEU A 2 -9.11 -7.87 12.36
CA LEU A 2 -9.19 -6.40 12.25
C LEU A 2 -8.05 -5.64 12.95
N ASN A 3 -7.73 -5.97 14.21
CA ASN A 3 -6.63 -5.31 14.93
C ASN A 3 -5.27 -5.50 14.23
N ARG A 4 -5.04 -6.68 13.64
CA ARG A 4 -3.82 -6.94 12.88
C ARG A 4 -3.78 -6.09 11.61
N TYR A 5 -4.90 -6.02 10.89
CA TYR A 5 -5.03 -5.15 9.71
C TYR A 5 -4.76 -3.68 10.05
N ILE A 6 -5.28 -3.18 11.17
CA ILE A 6 -5.03 -1.80 11.64
C ILE A 6 -3.56 -1.58 11.95
N LEU A 7 -2.93 -2.50 12.70
CA LEU A 7 -1.51 -2.39 13.04
C LEU A 7 -0.61 -2.41 11.79
N ASP A 8 -0.94 -3.26 10.83
CA ASP A 8 -0.13 -3.47 9.64
C ASP A 8 -0.33 -2.34 8.60
N ASN A 9 -1.46 -1.62 8.60
CA ASN A 9 -1.78 -0.69 7.50
C ASN A 9 -2.22 0.72 7.91
N ILE A 10 -2.63 0.96 9.17
CA ILE A 10 -3.30 2.21 9.56
C ILE A 10 -2.63 2.88 10.75
N SER A 11 -2.41 2.17 11.86
CA SER A 11 -1.79 2.78 13.04
C SER A 11 -1.22 1.75 14.01
N TYR A 12 -0.04 2.04 14.54
CA TYR A 12 0.58 1.29 15.65
C TYR A 12 -0.10 1.47 17.02
N LYS A 13 -1.09 2.36 17.13
CA LYS A 13 -1.89 2.54 18.36
C LYS A 13 -3.23 1.83 18.19
N LEU A 14 -3.56 0.93 19.12
CA LEU A 14 -4.90 0.34 19.23
C LEU A 14 -5.71 1.11 20.28
N ASP A 15 -7.00 1.32 20.01
CA ASP A 15 -7.96 1.86 20.98
C ASP A 15 -8.90 0.75 21.47
N ALA A 16 -9.98 1.12 22.17
CA ALA A 16 -10.99 0.18 22.65
C ALA A 16 -11.64 -0.66 21.52
N GLY A 17 -11.52 -0.23 20.27
CA GLY A 17 -11.96 -0.98 19.09
C GLY A 17 -13.48 -1.00 18.91
N LEU A 18 -13.91 -1.82 17.94
CA LEU A 18 -15.31 -2.14 17.70
C LEU A 18 -15.79 -3.27 18.61
N SER A 19 -17.05 -3.23 19.02
CA SER A 19 -17.67 -4.33 19.75
C SER A 19 -17.96 -5.53 18.82
N LYS A 20 -18.26 -6.70 19.38
CA LYS A 20 -18.60 -7.90 18.58
C LYS A 20 -19.84 -7.69 17.69
N SER A 21 -20.81 -6.89 18.12
CA SER A 21 -22.00 -6.56 17.33
C SER A 21 -21.65 -5.64 16.17
N ASP A 22 -20.78 -4.64 16.39
CA ASP A 22 -20.37 -3.71 15.33
C ASP A 22 -19.60 -4.42 14.22
N MET A 23 -18.82 -5.45 14.56
CA MET A 23 -18.07 -6.27 13.62
C MET A 23 -18.93 -7.11 12.65
N GLN A 24 -20.24 -7.22 12.88
CA GLN A 24 -21.14 -7.95 11.98
C GLN A 24 -21.54 -7.11 10.75
N SER A 25 -21.40 -5.79 10.83
CA SER A 25 -21.74 -4.87 9.74
C SER A 25 -20.49 -4.44 9.00
N ALA A 26 -20.37 -4.83 7.74
CA ALA A 26 -19.27 -4.41 6.88
C ALA A 26 -19.21 -2.87 6.73
N ALA A 27 -20.37 -2.20 6.70
CA ALA A 27 -20.45 -0.74 6.64
C ALA A 27 -19.87 -0.10 7.91
N THR A 28 -20.24 -0.60 9.10
CA THR A 28 -19.74 -0.06 10.38
C THR A 28 -18.23 -0.26 10.52
N VAL A 29 -17.72 -1.43 10.10
CA VAL A 29 -16.27 -1.68 10.06
C VAL A 29 -15.57 -0.74 9.09
N SER A 30 -16.14 -0.51 7.91
CA SER A 30 -15.61 0.42 6.91
C SER A 30 -15.54 1.85 7.44
N ASP A 31 -16.63 2.36 8.02
CA ASP A 31 -16.70 3.72 8.58
C ASP A 31 -15.67 3.92 9.70
N TYR A 32 -15.53 2.91 10.57
CA TYR A 32 -14.52 2.92 11.63
C TYR A 32 -13.10 2.97 11.06
N LEU A 33 -12.78 2.12 10.07
CA LEU A 33 -11.47 2.14 9.41
C LEU A 33 -11.20 3.48 8.73
N MET A 34 -12.19 4.06 8.04
CA MET A 34 -12.06 5.36 7.39
C MET A 34 -11.82 6.48 8.40
N LEU A 35 -12.54 6.50 9.53
CA LEU A 35 -12.28 7.45 10.60
C LEU A 35 -10.82 7.38 11.09
N ARG A 36 -10.30 6.17 11.27
CA ARG A 36 -8.92 5.93 11.71
C ARG A 36 -7.89 6.39 10.66
N VAL A 37 -8.19 6.21 9.37
CA VAL A 37 -7.38 6.74 8.27
C VAL A 37 -7.35 8.26 8.31
N TYR A 38 -8.50 8.94 8.39
CA TYR A 38 -8.55 10.39 8.47
C TYR A 38 -7.78 10.95 9.67
N GLN A 39 -7.93 10.33 10.85
CA GLN A 39 -7.14 10.69 12.03
C GLN A 39 -5.64 10.48 11.83
N GLY A 40 -5.22 9.44 11.11
CA GLY A 40 -3.82 9.22 10.78
C GLY A 40 -3.27 10.29 9.83
N LEU A 41 -4.02 10.64 8.78
CA LEU A 41 -3.66 11.70 7.83
C LEU A 41 -3.54 13.06 8.53
N SER A 42 -4.52 13.44 9.36
CA SER A 42 -4.48 14.69 10.14
C SER A 42 -3.26 14.74 11.05
N ARG A 43 -2.94 13.64 11.76
CA ARG A 43 -1.75 13.58 12.61
C ARG A 43 -0.44 13.75 11.83
N GLN A 44 -0.33 13.17 10.63
CA GLN A 44 0.87 13.34 9.80
C GLN A 44 1.02 14.79 9.36
N ARG A 45 -0.07 15.42 8.90
CA ARG A 45 -0.10 16.83 8.53
C ARG A 45 0.27 17.74 9.70
N GLU A 46 -0.33 17.53 10.87
CA GLU A 46 -0.03 18.30 12.10
C GLU A 46 1.42 18.10 12.56
N ARG A 47 1.94 16.88 12.48
CA ARG A 47 3.32 16.56 12.88
C ARG A 47 4.35 17.26 11.99
N ILE A 48 4.10 17.31 10.69
CA ILE A 48 4.98 17.98 9.74
C ILE A 48 4.83 19.51 9.86
N GLY A 49 3.60 20.00 10.05
CA GLY A 49 3.28 21.40 10.37
C GLY A 49 3.45 22.39 9.22
N ASP A 50 4.24 22.05 8.20
CA ASP A 50 4.45 22.81 6.98
C ASP A 50 3.72 22.14 5.80
N GLU A 51 2.94 22.92 5.05
CA GLU A 51 2.07 22.40 3.98
C GLU A 51 2.88 21.90 2.77
N GLU A 52 3.91 22.64 2.34
CA GLU A 52 4.74 22.25 1.20
C GLU A 52 5.54 20.98 1.53
N ALA A 53 6.06 20.90 2.74
CA ALA A 53 6.74 19.72 3.26
C ALA A 53 5.79 18.51 3.34
N TYR A 54 4.54 18.70 3.77
CA TYR A 54 3.53 17.63 3.78
C TYR A 54 3.20 17.14 2.37
N GLU A 55 3.02 18.04 1.41
CA GLU A 55 2.79 17.68 0.01
C GLU A 55 3.97 16.92 -0.60
N GLN A 56 5.20 17.36 -0.30
CA GLN A 56 6.41 16.64 -0.70
C GLN A 56 6.45 15.23 -0.10
N PHE A 57 6.16 15.09 1.20
CA PHE A 57 6.10 13.79 1.86
C PHE A 57 5.07 12.86 1.19
N VAL A 58 3.86 13.34 0.90
CA VAL A 58 2.83 12.53 0.22
C VAL A 58 3.29 12.11 -1.18
N ARG A 59 3.97 13.00 -1.91
CA ARG A 59 4.54 12.69 -3.23
C ARG A 59 5.62 11.61 -3.14
N GLU A 60 6.55 11.74 -2.19
CA GLU A 60 7.62 10.76 -1.99
C GLU A 60 7.06 9.40 -1.56
N ALA A 61 6.10 9.38 -0.64
CA ALA A 61 5.44 8.15 -0.20
C ALA A 61 4.70 7.44 -1.35
N THR A 62 4.13 8.24 -2.26
CA THR A 62 3.45 7.74 -3.46
C THR A 62 4.44 7.13 -4.44
N LEU A 63 5.51 7.85 -4.77
CA LEU A 63 6.55 7.37 -5.67
C LEU A 63 7.21 6.11 -5.13
N LYS A 64 7.52 6.07 -3.83
CA LYS A 64 8.10 4.90 -3.19
C LYS A 64 7.23 3.65 -3.36
N ALA A 65 5.92 3.76 -3.14
CA ALA A 65 5.00 2.63 -3.32
C ALA A 65 4.90 2.18 -4.78
N VAL A 66 4.95 3.10 -5.74
CA VAL A 66 4.96 2.79 -7.18
C VAL A 66 6.26 2.09 -7.57
N ASP A 67 7.41 2.60 -7.13
CA ASP A 67 8.72 2.03 -7.43
C ASP A 67 8.82 0.59 -6.90
N ASP A 68 8.40 0.35 -5.65
CA ASP A 68 8.42 -0.98 -5.05
C ASP A 68 7.50 -1.96 -5.79
N GLY A 69 6.25 -1.55 -6.08
CA GLY A 69 5.31 -2.38 -6.82
C GLY A 69 5.76 -2.65 -8.26
N TRP A 70 6.43 -1.70 -8.92
CA TRP A 70 6.97 -1.88 -10.26
C TRP A 70 8.11 -2.90 -10.27
N VAL A 71 9.04 -2.84 -9.31
CA VAL A 71 10.13 -3.81 -9.18
C VAL A 71 9.57 -5.22 -9.01
N GLU A 72 8.61 -5.40 -8.08
CA GLU A 72 7.97 -6.70 -7.85
C GLU A 72 7.24 -7.22 -9.10
N LEU A 73 6.52 -6.36 -9.82
CA LEU A 73 5.84 -6.74 -11.05
C LEU A 73 6.83 -7.18 -12.14
N ILE A 74 7.92 -6.45 -12.33
CA ILE A 74 8.93 -6.81 -13.33
C ILE A 74 9.58 -8.15 -13.00
N ASP A 75 9.96 -8.37 -11.73
CA ASP A 75 10.51 -9.64 -11.28
C ASP A 75 9.54 -10.81 -11.51
N TYR A 76 8.25 -10.59 -11.21
CA TYR A 76 7.21 -11.57 -11.48
C TYR A 76 7.06 -11.86 -12.98
N LEU A 77 7.00 -10.83 -13.83
CA LEU A 77 6.86 -10.99 -15.27
C LEU A 77 8.05 -11.72 -15.89
N GLU A 78 9.26 -11.51 -15.36
CA GLU A 78 10.44 -12.27 -15.77
C GLU A 78 10.28 -13.76 -15.44
N GLN A 79 9.87 -14.11 -14.23
CA GLN A 79 9.61 -15.50 -13.83
C GLN A 79 8.50 -16.15 -14.67
N LEU A 80 7.42 -15.39 -14.94
CA LEU A 80 6.29 -15.84 -15.72
C LEU A 80 6.71 -16.24 -17.15
N LYS A 81 7.61 -15.49 -17.79
CA LYS A 81 8.14 -15.83 -19.13
C LYS A 81 8.71 -17.25 -19.16
N TYR A 82 9.53 -17.61 -18.18
CA TYR A 82 10.13 -18.95 -18.10
C TYR A 82 9.09 -20.03 -17.78
N ALA A 83 8.15 -19.74 -16.88
CA ALA A 83 7.11 -20.67 -16.49
C ALA A 83 6.18 -21.05 -17.67
N VAL A 84 5.72 -20.06 -18.44
CA VAL A 84 4.83 -20.29 -19.59
C VAL A 84 5.57 -20.97 -20.75
N ALA A 85 6.86 -20.67 -20.97
CA ALA A 85 7.68 -21.39 -21.95
C ALA A 85 7.77 -22.91 -21.65
N GLY A 86 7.81 -23.30 -20.36
CA GLY A 86 7.75 -24.72 -19.96
C GLY A 86 6.42 -25.41 -20.26
N ARG A 87 5.33 -24.64 -20.40
CA ARG A 87 3.97 -25.13 -20.72
C ARG A 87 3.71 -25.28 -22.23
N ALA A 88 4.64 -24.83 -23.08
CA ALA A 88 4.55 -24.92 -24.53
C ALA A 88 4.40 -26.36 -25.07
N SER A 89 4.79 -27.36 -24.28
CA SER A 89 4.61 -28.78 -24.59
C SER A 89 3.12 -29.19 -24.73
N ALA A 90 2.18 -28.39 -24.23
CA ALA A 90 0.73 -28.65 -24.27
C ALA A 90 0.00 -28.06 -25.50
N GLN A 91 0.71 -27.58 -26.53
CA GLN A 91 0.13 -26.97 -27.75
C GLN A 91 -0.77 -25.73 -27.50
N ARG A 92 -0.67 -25.11 -26.33
CA ARG A 92 -1.37 -23.85 -26.03
C ARG A 92 -0.59 -22.65 -26.58
N ASN A 93 -1.31 -21.57 -26.86
CA ASN A 93 -0.69 -20.31 -27.30
C ASN A 93 -0.01 -19.61 -26.10
N VAL A 94 1.27 -19.92 -25.93
CA VAL A 94 2.18 -19.38 -24.89
C VAL A 94 2.10 -17.85 -24.79
N MET A 95 2.04 -17.16 -25.94
CA MET A 95 2.00 -15.69 -25.95
C MET A 95 0.70 -15.15 -25.33
N PHE A 96 -0.43 -15.79 -25.66
CA PHE A 96 -1.73 -15.39 -25.14
C PHE A 96 -1.85 -15.65 -23.62
N GLU A 97 -1.36 -16.80 -23.14
CA GLU A 97 -1.34 -17.09 -21.70
C GLU A 97 -0.49 -16.07 -20.93
N TYR A 98 0.72 -15.79 -21.42
CA TYR A 98 1.58 -14.78 -20.82
C TYR A 98 0.90 -13.41 -20.74
N GLN A 99 0.26 -12.95 -21.83
CA GLN A 99 -0.39 -11.63 -21.87
C GLN A 99 -1.56 -11.54 -20.87
N ASN A 100 -2.39 -12.57 -20.77
CA ASN A 100 -3.51 -12.56 -19.81
C ASN A 100 -3.00 -12.57 -18.38
N GLU A 101 -2.09 -13.48 -18.03
CA GLU A 101 -1.53 -13.57 -16.67
C GLU A 101 -0.76 -12.29 -16.29
N ALA A 102 -0.03 -11.69 -17.24
CA ALA A 102 0.65 -10.41 -17.04
C ALA A 102 -0.33 -9.26 -16.77
N PHE A 103 -1.47 -9.21 -17.48
CA PHE A 103 -2.46 -8.16 -17.29
C PHE A 103 -3.15 -8.26 -15.92
N GLU A 104 -3.53 -9.47 -15.49
CA GLU A 104 -4.10 -9.68 -14.15
C GLU A 104 -3.10 -9.28 -13.06
N SER A 105 -1.83 -9.63 -13.23
CA SER A 105 -0.77 -9.27 -12.29
C SER A 105 -0.55 -7.75 -12.21
N PHE A 106 -0.70 -7.04 -13.33
CA PHE A 106 -0.69 -5.58 -13.35
C PHE A 106 -1.87 -4.98 -12.55
N LEU A 107 -3.09 -5.50 -12.73
CA LEU A 107 -4.26 -5.03 -11.99
C LEU A 107 -4.14 -5.27 -10.48
N ASP A 108 -3.57 -6.41 -10.08
CA ASP A 108 -3.33 -6.72 -8.67
C ASP A 108 -2.20 -5.86 -8.09
N THR A 109 -1.14 -5.61 -8.87
CA THR A 109 -0.09 -4.65 -8.49
C THR A 109 -0.67 -3.25 -8.31
N GLU A 110 -1.57 -2.80 -9.19
CA GLU A 110 -2.20 -1.48 -9.07
C GLU A 110 -2.97 -1.33 -7.74
N LYS A 111 -3.70 -2.37 -7.33
CA LYS A 111 -4.39 -2.40 -6.02
C LYS A 111 -3.40 -2.38 -4.87
N ALA A 112 -2.35 -3.19 -4.94
CA ALA A 112 -1.32 -3.27 -3.91
C ALA A 112 -0.59 -1.92 -3.73
N VAL A 113 -0.22 -1.27 -4.83
CA VAL A 113 0.38 0.07 -4.82
C VAL A 113 -0.55 1.07 -4.13
N LYS A 114 -1.85 1.11 -4.47
CA LYS A 114 -2.82 2.01 -3.80
C LYS A 114 -2.88 1.78 -2.29
N CYS A 115 -2.87 0.53 -1.84
CA CYS A 115 -2.82 0.19 -0.42
C CYS A 115 -1.49 0.64 0.22
N ASN A 116 -0.36 0.40 -0.45
CA ASN A 116 0.98 0.76 0.02
C ASN A 116 1.17 2.27 0.10
N ILE A 117 0.59 3.08 -0.80
CA ILE A 117 0.60 4.54 -0.71
C ILE A 117 0.01 4.99 0.63
N ILE A 118 -1.20 4.52 0.94
CA ILE A 118 -1.89 4.90 2.18
C ILE A 118 -1.14 4.37 3.40
N ARG A 119 -0.66 3.13 3.36
CA ARG A 119 0.17 2.55 4.43
C ARG A 119 1.44 3.36 4.68
N ASN A 120 2.17 3.72 3.62
CA ASN A 120 3.38 4.54 3.70
C ASN A 120 3.06 5.88 4.37
N ILE A 121 2.02 6.59 3.92
CA ILE A 121 1.65 7.88 4.49
C ILE A 121 1.30 7.73 5.99
N LEU A 122 0.49 6.74 6.34
CA LEU A 122 -0.02 6.59 7.71
C LEU A 122 1.04 6.11 8.70
N LEU A 123 1.89 5.16 8.29
CA LEU A 123 2.81 4.45 9.19
C LEU A 123 4.26 4.94 9.14
N SER A 124 4.63 5.83 8.21
CA SER A 124 5.99 6.34 8.14
C SER A 124 6.35 7.18 9.37
N ASP A 125 7.59 7.03 9.82
CA ASP A 125 8.18 7.97 10.77
C ASP A 125 8.83 9.12 10.01
N VAL A 126 8.37 10.34 10.30
CA VAL A 126 8.77 11.55 9.60
C VAL A 126 9.45 12.47 10.60
N LYS A 127 10.69 12.86 10.28
CA LYS A 127 11.53 13.75 11.11
C LYS A 127 12.04 14.89 10.26
N ILE A 128 12.12 16.08 10.86
CA ILE A 128 12.80 17.21 10.24
C ILE A 128 14.27 17.14 10.65
N GLY A 129 15.13 16.96 9.66
CA GLY A 129 16.58 16.96 9.82
C GLY A 129 17.11 18.33 10.27
N LYS A 130 18.33 18.36 10.80
CA LYS A 130 18.97 19.61 11.26
C LYS A 130 19.21 20.63 10.13
N ASP A 131 19.20 20.17 8.89
CA ASP A 131 19.31 20.94 7.66
C ASP A 131 17.95 21.43 7.12
N GLY A 132 16.86 21.14 7.84
CA GLY A 132 15.49 21.47 7.44
C GLY A 132 14.88 20.48 6.43
N ARG A 133 15.58 19.41 6.06
CA ARG A 133 15.04 18.41 5.12
C ARG A 133 14.21 17.36 5.84
N LEU A 134 13.14 16.91 5.19
CA LEU A 134 12.35 15.77 5.62
C LEU A 134 13.17 14.48 5.53
N GLN A 135 13.21 13.72 6.63
CA GLN A 135 13.70 12.36 6.68
C GLN A 135 12.51 11.43 6.96
N VAL A 136 12.25 10.55 6.01
CA VAL A 136 11.12 9.62 6.05
C VAL A 136 11.65 8.19 6.18
N ILE A 137 11.14 7.47 7.17
CA ILE A 137 11.37 6.03 7.33
C ILE A 137 10.06 5.33 7.03
N TYR A 138 10.03 4.61 5.91
CA TYR A 138 8.88 3.82 5.46
C TYR A 138 8.74 2.52 6.27
N PRO A 139 7.49 2.02 6.46
CA PRO A 139 7.17 0.80 7.21
C PRO A 139 7.54 -0.51 6.48
#